data_AF-A0A3N2M0V3-F1
#
_entry.id   AF-A0A3N2M0V3-F1
#
_cell.length_a   1.000
_cell.length_b   1.000
_cell.length_c   1.000
_cell.angle_alpha   90.00
_cell.angle_beta   90.00
_cell.angle_gamma   90.00
#
_symmetry.space_group_name_H-M   'P 1'
#
loop_
_entity.id
_entity.type
_entity.pdbx_description
1 polymer ?
#
loop_
_entity_poly.entity_id
_entity_poly.type
_entity_poly.pdbx_seq_one_letter_code
_entity_poly.pdbx_strand_id
1 'polypeptide(L)'
;MNILDSIYRLSVIPPADSMLSYYCMRSKFPILVNTKKYDEAKDLLGHLSERDLRRLMTARNRARYARIKLYYGDLKGCYSELKLADSLMRYSDNRAPVYSGWAEYYTCTGNFEKAKIYTDSNISFQNKYVRTLLKESVVSAQRDYYSSKADRESSKSRRITVILWISLTMAIIVTVVGFIIHRLGIKAKDAEIDSKVQNILLLSNQISEKDASYYALSKALESKDDEISELKAAMERRQMQSPEVVGDIDRIKSDMQREMSELFRNSWNILNILCNQFFEKGESEVMRQTILKDIELEIEKMKDCKYMQKIEDAVDKYMNGIVGKMKSECTFLKPDDITLLTLVLAGFSPRAICLIRDLKLKNFYMKKKRLLDRIAASNLPDKGAILSYFA
;
A
#
# COMPACT_ATOMS: atom_id res chain seq x y z
N MET A 1 11.20 67.63 21.59
CA MET A 1 10.85 69.04 21.31
C MET A 1 10.93 69.35 19.82
N ASN A 2 12.03 69.01 19.14
CA ASN A 2 12.28 69.30 17.72
C ASN A 2 11.12 68.97 16.76
N ILE A 3 10.45 67.81 16.92
CA ILE A 3 9.30 67.45 16.07
C ILE A 3 8.10 68.40 16.29
N LEU A 4 7.76 68.68 17.56
CA LEU A 4 6.67 69.60 17.90
C LEU A 4 6.97 71.03 17.45
N ASP A 5 8.23 71.46 17.53
CA ASP A 5 8.65 72.78 17.08
C ASP A 5 8.58 72.91 15.55
N SER A 6 8.96 71.86 14.82
CA SER A 6 8.80 71.81 13.36
C SER A 6 7.34 71.81 12.93
N ILE A 7 6.48 71.01 13.57
CA ILE A 7 5.04 70.96 13.26
C ILE A 7 4.36 72.29 13.59
N TYR A 8 4.72 72.91 14.72
CA TYR A 8 4.21 74.22 15.10
C TYR A 8 4.58 75.31 14.09
N ARG A 9 5.83 75.31 13.60
CA ARG A 9 6.24 76.27 12.55
C ARG A 9 5.42 76.12 11.29
N LEU A 10 5.10 74.88 10.88
CA LEU A 10 4.27 74.61 9.71
C LEU A 10 2.81 75.00 9.92
N SER A 11 2.27 74.85 11.13
CA SER A 11 0.86 75.14 11.42
C SER A 11 0.51 76.63 11.43
N VAL A 12 1.52 77.52 11.53
CA VAL A 12 1.36 78.98 11.56
C VAL A 12 1.57 79.60 10.17
N ILE A 13 2.11 78.86 9.20
CA ILE A 13 2.30 79.33 7.82
C ILE A 13 0.96 79.28 7.07
N PRO A 14 0.57 80.34 6.32
CA PRO A 14 -0.68 80.35 5.56
C PRO A 14 -0.79 79.19 4.53
N PRO A 15 -1.95 78.52 4.44
CA PRO A 15 -3.14 78.70 5.27
C PRO A 15 -2.93 78.15 6.68
N ALA A 16 -3.03 79.03 7.69
CA ALA A 16 -2.71 78.68 9.07
C ALA A 16 -3.78 77.75 9.66
N ASP A 17 -3.34 76.66 10.27
CA ASP A 17 -4.20 75.71 10.98
C ASP A 17 -4.16 76.05 12.49
N SER A 18 -5.15 76.83 12.91
CA SER A 18 -5.34 77.22 14.31
C SER A 18 -5.55 76.03 15.24
N MET A 19 -6.12 74.92 14.75
CA MET A 19 -6.38 73.73 15.57
C MET A 19 -5.10 72.92 15.77
N LEU A 20 -4.32 72.70 14.70
CA LEU A 20 -3.01 72.05 14.78
C LEU A 20 -2.03 72.85 15.63
N SER A 21 -2.03 74.19 15.47
CA SER A 21 -1.25 75.10 16.31
C SER A 21 -1.60 74.94 17.79
N TYR A 22 -2.91 74.93 18.12
CA TYR A 22 -3.38 74.68 19.48
C TYR A 22 -2.94 73.32 20.03
N TYR A 23 -2.99 72.24 19.25
CA TYR A 23 -2.55 70.90 19.68
C TYR A 23 -1.05 70.85 19.97
N CYS A 24 -0.24 71.51 19.14
CA CYS A 24 1.20 71.64 19.36
C CYS A 24 1.48 72.41 20.65
N MET A 25 0.83 73.57 20.83
CA MET A 25 0.94 74.40 22.04
C MET A 25 0.50 73.63 23.31
N ARG A 26 -0.64 72.93 23.24
CA ARG A 26 -1.18 72.09 24.33
C ARG A 26 -0.22 70.99 24.76
N SER A 27 0.55 70.45 23.82
CA SER A 27 1.54 69.41 24.07
C SER A 27 2.86 69.99 24.58
N LYS A 28 3.25 71.16 24.08
CA LYS A 28 4.51 71.84 24.43
C LYS A 28 4.48 72.47 25.83
N PHE A 29 3.38 73.09 26.24
CA PHE A 29 3.25 73.75 27.55
C PHE A 29 3.61 72.84 28.76
N PRO A 30 3.06 71.61 28.89
CA PRO A 30 3.47 70.64 29.91
C PRO A 30 4.98 70.39 29.98
N ILE A 31 5.59 70.24 28.80
CA ILE A 31 6.97 69.82 28.63
C ILE A 31 7.89 70.95 29.10
N LEU A 32 7.64 72.18 28.63
CA LEU A 32 8.41 73.36 29.00
C LEU A 32 8.45 73.57 30.51
N VAL A 33 7.29 73.52 31.17
CA VAL A 33 7.17 73.67 32.63
C VAL A 33 7.90 72.54 33.36
N ASN A 34 7.76 71.29 32.92
CA ASN A 34 8.45 70.16 33.55
C ASN A 34 9.98 70.23 33.38
N THR A 35 10.45 70.76 32.26
CA THR A 35 11.88 71.01 32.00
C THR A 35 12.39 72.33 32.60
N LYS A 36 11.57 73.03 33.40
CA LYS A 36 11.88 74.32 34.05
C LYS A 36 12.23 75.46 33.08
N LYS A 37 11.82 75.35 31.82
CA LYS A 37 11.96 76.40 30.80
C LYS A 37 10.79 77.39 30.91
N TYR A 38 10.76 78.15 32.01
CA TYR A 38 9.60 78.96 32.37
C TYR A 38 9.42 80.20 31.48
N ASP A 39 10.49 80.79 30.97
CA ASP A 39 10.42 81.92 30.04
C ASP A 39 9.75 81.49 28.72
N GLU A 40 10.25 80.42 28.09
CA GLU A 40 9.64 79.84 26.89
C GLU A 40 8.17 79.42 27.12
N ALA A 41 7.83 78.97 28.33
CA ALA A 41 6.46 78.59 28.68
C ALA A 41 5.54 79.81 28.80
N LYS A 42 6.04 80.92 29.35
CA LYS A 42 5.31 82.18 29.48
C LYS A 42 5.08 82.81 28.10
N ASP A 43 6.10 82.82 27.25
CA ASP A 43 6.00 83.29 25.87
C ASP A 43 4.96 82.49 25.08
N LEU A 44 4.99 81.15 25.21
CA LEU A 44 4.01 80.27 24.59
C LEU A 44 2.57 80.61 25.00
N LEU A 45 2.35 80.98 26.26
CA LEU A 45 1.02 81.39 26.75
C LEU A 45 0.61 82.77 26.21
N GLY A 46 1.56 83.69 26.03
CA GLY A 46 1.32 85.03 25.48
C GLY A 46 0.87 85.03 24.03
N HIS A 47 1.25 84.01 23.26
CA HIS A 47 0.84 83.84 21.86
C HIS A 47 -0.52 83.16 21.67
N LEU A 48 -1.20 82.74 22.74
CA LEU A 48 -2.51 82.10 22.65
C LEU A 48 -3.65 83.13 22.58
N SER A 49 -4.66 82.84 21.76
CA SER A 49 -5.93 83.57 21.81
C SER A 49 -6.61 83.36 23.17
N GLU A 50 -7.43 84.32 23.61
CA GLU A 50 -8.12 84.22 24.90
C GLU A 50 -8.99 82.96 25.02
N ARG A 51 -9.60 82.55 23.91
CA ARG A 51 -10.38 81.30 23.81
C ARG A 51 -9.51 80.06 24.02
N ASP A 52 -8.36 80.01 23.36
CA ASP A 52 -7.46 78.86 23.41
C ASP A 52 -6.73 78.77 24.75
N LEU A 53 -6.41 79.92 25.35
CA LEU A 53 -5.91 80.01 26.72
C LEU A 53 -6.93 79.45 27.71
N ARG A 54 -8.21 79.86 27.63
CA ARG A 54 -9.29 79.29 28.46
C ARG A 54 -9.38 77.77 28.33
N ARG A 55 -9.29 77.24 27.10
CA ARG A 55 -9.36 75.79 26.82
C ARG A 55 -8.12 75.03 27.33
N LEU A 56 -6.95 75.67 27.33
CA LEU A 56 -5.71 75.07 27.82
C LEU A 56 -5.68 74.97 29.36
N MET A 57 -6.32 75.90 30.07
CA MET A 57 -6.26 76.07 31.52
C MET A 57 -7.12 75.07 32.32
N THR A 58 -6.88 73.79 32.08
CA THR A 58 -7.33 72.66 32.92
C THR A 58 -6.70 72.72 34.31
N ALA A 59 -7.26 72.01 35.30
CA ALA A 59 -6.70 71.94 36.67
C ALA A 59 -5.19 71.65 36.69
N ARG A 60 -4.74 70.68 35.89
CA ARG A 60 -3.31 70.33 35.75
C ARG A 60 -2.46 71.47 35.19
N ASN A 61 -2.97 72.18 34.19
CA ASN A 61 -2.24 73.28 33.55
C ASN A 61 -2.27 74.55 34.41
N ARG A 62 -3.31 74.76 35.22
CA ARG A 62 -3.32 75.82 36.24
C ARG A 62 -2.26 75.60 37.31
N ALA A 63 -2.12 74.37 37.82
CA ALA A 63 -1.05 74.06 38.75
C ALA A 63 0.35 74.25 38.13
N ARG A 64 0.52 73.93 36.85
CA ARG A 64 1.75 74.23 36.11
C ARG A 64 1.99 75.73 35.93
N TYR A 65 0.95 76.50 35.64
CA TYR A 65 1.04 77.95 35.53
C TYR A 65 1.37 78.61 36.88
N ALA A 66 0.87 78.05 37.98
CA ALA A 66 1.24 78.48 39.32
C ALA A 66 2.75 78.38 39.57
N ARG A 67 3.41 77.32 39.07
CA ARG A 67 4.88 77.17 39.16
C ARG A 67 5.63 78.25 38.38
N ILE A 68 5.10 78.67 37.23
CA ILE A 68 5.65 79.81 36.48
C ILE A 68 5.52 81.10 37.32
N LYS A 69 4.35 81.36 37.91
CA LYS A 69 4.15 82.53 38.78
C LYS A 69 5.06 82.50 40.01
N LEU A 70 5.24 81.32 40.61
CA LEU A 70 6.14 81.09 41.73
C LEU A 70 7.60 81.42 41.36
N TYR A 71 8.05 81.01 40.16
CA TYR A 71 9.39 81.32 39.65
C TYR A 71 9.64 82.83 39.53
N TYR A 72 8.65 83.61 39.08
CA TYR A 72 8.74 85.07 39.01
C TYR A 72 8.46 85.79 40.35
N GLY A 73 8.32 85.05 41.46
CA GLY A 73 8.08 85.62 42.79
C GLY A 73 6.65 86.09 43.06
N ASP A 74 5.70 85.84 42.14
CA ASP A 74 4.28 86.18 42.34
C ASP A 74 3.58 85.11 43.21
N LEU A 75 3.78 85.23 44.52
CA LEU A 75 3.21 84.33 45.52
C LEU A 75 1.67 84.39 45.56
N LYS A 76 1.08 85.58 45.44
CA LYS A 76 -0.38 85.78 45.46
C LYS A 76 -1.03 85.14 44.24
N GLY A 77 -0.45 85.37 43.07
CA GLY A 77 -0.91 84.76 41.83
C GLY A 77 -0.71 83.25 41.82
N CYS A 78 0.41 82.73 42.34
CA CYS A 78 0.63 81.30 42.50
C CYS A 78 -0.47 80.65 43.36
N TYR A 79 -0.73 81.22 44.55
CA TYR A 79 -1.78 80.73 45.45
C TYR A 79 -3.16 80.71 44.79
N SER A 80 -3.52 81.77 44.07
CA SER A 80 -4.81 81.86 43.37
C SER A 80 -4.97 80.77 42.30
N GLU A 81 -3.92 80.48 41.52
CA GLU A 81 -3.97 79.46 40.48
C GLU A 81 -4.02 78.05 41.05
N LEU A 82 -3.34 77.78 42.16
CA LEU A 82 -3.41 76.49 42.85
C LEU A 82 -4.81 76.24 43.45
N LYS A 83 -5.41 77.28 44.06
CA LYS A 83 -6.79 77.19 44.56
C LYS A 83 -7.80 76.95 43.43
N LEU A 84 -7.62 77.62 42.29
CA LEU A 84 -8.43 77.36 41.09
C LEU A 84 -8.20 75.95 40.55
N ALA A 85 -6.96 75.46 40.55
CA ALA A 85 -6.64 74.10 40.14
C ALA A 85 -7.39 73.08 41.01
N ASP A 86 -7.39 73.25 42.33
CA ASP A 86 -8.16 72.38 43.25
C ASP A 86 -9.66 72.42 42.97
N SER A 87 -10.23 73.61 42.75
CA SER A 87 -11.67 73.75 42.48
C SER A 87 -12.13 73.08 41.17
N LEU A 88 -11.23 72.94 40.21
CA LEU A 88 -11.50 72.34 38.90
C LEU A 88 -11.21 70.83 38.86
N MET A 89 -10.63 70.25 39.92
CA MET A 89 -10.27 68.83 39.93
C MET A 89 -11.51 67.94 40.06
N ARG A 90 -11.67 67.02 39.10
CA ARG A 90 -12.62 65.91 39.22
C ARG A 90 -11.98 64.74 39.98
N TYR A 91 -12.81 63.83 40.49
CA TYR A 91 -12.34 62.65 41.21
C TYR A 91 -11.37 61.78 40.38
N SER A 92 -11.58 61.72 39.07
CA SER A 92 -10.77 60.95 38.11
C SER A 92 -9.53 61.67 37.59
N ASP A 93 -9.31 62.94 37.94
CA ASP A 93 -8.18 63.70 37.42
C ASP A 93 -6.86 63.32 38.08
N ASN A 94 -5.78 63.35 37.30
CA ASN A 94 -4.43 63.18 37.84
C ASN A 94 -4.07 64.39 38.72
N ARG A 95 -4.05 64.15 40.04
CA ARG A 95 -3.80 65.17 41.08
C ARG A 95 -2.33 65.52 41.28
N ALA A 96 -1.41 64.71 40.73
CA ALA A 96 0.02 64.86 40.96
C ALA A 96 0.57 66.28 40.66
N PRO A 97 0.19 66.94 39.54
CA PRO A 97 0.67 68.30 39.26
C PRO A 97 0.20 69.34 40.29
N VAL A 98 -0.99 69.14 40.87
CA VAL A 98 -1.57 70.06 41.86
C VAL A 98 -0.90 69.87 43.22
N TYR A 99 -0.71 68.61 43.65
CA TYR A 99 0.04 68.32 44.88
C TYR A 99 1.49 68.80 44.79
N SER A 100 2.15 68.61 43.65
CA SER A 100 3.50 69.15 43.41
C SER A 100 3.53 70.67 43.49
N GLY A 101 2.54 71.36 42.91
CA GLY A 101 2.46 72.82 42.95
C GLY A 101 2.25 73.37 44.37
N TRP A 102 1.39 72.75 45.18
CA TRP A 102 1.21 73.11 46.59
C TRP A 102 2.45 72.82 47.43
N ALA A 103 3.11 71.69 47.21
CA ALA A 103 4.36 71.36 47.90
C ALA A 103 5.41 72.45 47.65
N GLU A 104 5.63 72.82 46.38
CA GLU A 104 6.58 73.87 46.00
C GLU A 104 6.21 75.24 46.58
N TYR A 105 4.93 75.62 46.54
CA TYR A 105 4.44 76.86 47.15
C TYR A 105 4.76 76.91 48.65
N TYR A 106 4.39 75.87 49.39
CA TYR A 106 4.59 75.83 50.85
C TYR A 106 6.07 75.75 51.23
N THR A 107 6.91 75.10 50.43
CA THR A 107 8.37 75.14 50.58
C THR A 107 8.90 76.56 50.43
N CYS A 108 8.47 77.29 49.39
CA CYS A 108 8.89 78.68 49.16
C CYS A 108 8.37 79.66 50.22
N THR A 109 7.20 79.42 50.82
CA THR A 109 6.66 80.26 51.90
C THR A 109 7.13 79.83 53.30
N GLY A 110 8.00 78.83 53.42
CA GLY A 110 8.56 78.36 54.69
C GLY A 110 7.62 77.50 55.55
N ASN A 111 6.48 77.04 55.02
CA ASN A 111 5.58 76.13 55.75
C ASN A 111 5.92 74.67 55.40
N PHE A 112 6.98 74.16 56.04
CA PHE A 112 7.51 72.82 55.75
C PHE A 112 6.55 71.68 56.12
N GLU A 113 5.68 71.88 57.12
CA GLU A 113 4.68 70.88 57.52
C GLU A 113 3.69 70.62 56.39
N LYS A 114 3.09 71.68 55.84
CA LYS A 114 2.18 71.54 54.69
C LYS A 114 2.92 71.03 53.45
N ALA A 115 4.14 71.51 53.20
CA ALA A 115 4.95 71.03 52.08
C ALA A 115 5.17 69.51 52.14
N LYS A 116 5.46 68.97 53.33
CA LYS A 116 5.59 67.53 53.56
C LYS A 116 4.29 66.78 53.26
N ILE A 117 3.15 67.24 53.79
CA ILE A 117 1.84 66.60 53.56
C ILE A 117 1.53 66.50 52.06
N TYR A 118 1.74 67.57 51.30
CA TYR A 118 1.50 67.58 49.86
C TYR A 118 2.50 66.71 49.09
N THR A 119 3.75 66.65 49.54
CA THR A 119 4.78 65.76 48.97
C THR A 119 4.42 64.29 49.18
N ASP A 120 4.06 63.91 50.41
CA ASP A 120 3.64 62.55 50.76
C ASP A 120 2.37 62.15 49.98
N SER A 121 1.41 63.07 49.86
CA SER A 121 0.20 62.87 49.06
C SER A 121 0.51 62.64 47.58
N ASN A 122 1.47 63.37 47.02
CA ASN A 122 1.92 63.19 45.63
C ASN A 122 2.57 61.82 45.44
N ILE A 123 3.49 61.42 46.32
CA ILE A 123 4.17 60.13 46.27
C ILE A 123 3.16 58.98 46.39
N SER A 124 2.23 59.06 47.35
CA SER A 124 1.19 58.07 47.55
C SER A 124 0.30 57.91 46.31
N PHE A 125 -0.12 59.02 45.70
CA PHE A 125 -0.92 59.00 44.48
C PHE A 125 -0.18 58.32 43.31
N GLN A 126 1.09 58.69 43.09
CA GLN A 126 1.90 58.12 42.02
C GLN A 126 2.17 56.62 42.23
N ASN A 127 2.50 56.21 43.46
CA ASN A 127 2.69 54.80 43.80
C ASN A 127 1.41 53.98 43.58
N LYS A 128 0.24 54.52 43.97
CA LYS A 128 -1.05 53.87 43.71
C LYS A 128 -1.29 53.72 42.20
N TYR A 129 -1.05 54.77 41.43
CA TYR A 129 -1.23 54.75 39.97
C TYR A 129 -0.32 53.72 39.29
N VAL A 130 0.97 53.69 39.63
CA VAL A 130 1.94 52.71 39.11
C VAL A 130 1.55 51.29 39.50
N ARG A 131 1.15 51.06 40.76
CA ARG A 131 0.68 49.73 41.20
C ARG A 131 -0.54 49.26 40.43
N THR A 132 -1.49 50.14 40.12
CA THR A 132 -2.66 49.79 39.30
C THR A 132 -2.25 49.41 37.89
N LEU A 133 -1.38 50.21 37.24
CA LEU A 133 -0.88 49.90 35.89
C LEU A 133 -0.11 48.57 35.84
N LEU A 134 0.75 48.32 36.83
CA LEU A 134 1.48 47.07 36.93
C LEU A 134 0.54 45.87 37.16
N LYS A 135 -0.49 46.03 38.00
CA LYS A 135 -1.50 44.99 38.21
C LYS A 135 -2.26 44.67 36.93
N GLU A 136 -2.70 45.68 36.18
CA GLU A 136 -3.39 45.47 34.91
C GLU A 136 -2.52 44.72 33.89
N SER A 137 -1.25 45.11 33.76
CA SER A 137 -0.31 44.44 32.85
C SER A 137 0.02 43.00 33.25
N VAL A 138 0.14 42.71 34.56
CA VAL A 138 0.40 41.35 35.04
C VAL A 138 -0.83 40.46 34.83
N VAL A 139 -2.03 40.98 35.09
CA VAL A 139 -3.28 40.23 34.87
C VAL A 139 -3.49 39.92 33.40
N SER A 140 -3.21 40.86 32.49
CA SER A 140 -3.31 40.60 31.05
C SER A 140 -2.28 39.55 30.59
N ALA A 141 -1.02 39.68 31.00
CA ALA A 141 0.03 38.72 30.65
C ALA A 141 -0.27 37.31 31.20
N GLN A 142 -0.80 37.23 32.43
CA GLN A 142 -1.18 35.96 33.04
C GLN A 142 -2.38 35.32 32.31
N ARG A 143 -3.41 36.11 32.00
CA ARG A 143 -4.57 35.63 31.23
C ARG A 143 -4.15 35.08 29.88
N ASP A 144 -3.31 35.80 29.15
CA ASP A 144 -2.85 35.41 27.82
C ASP A 144 -1.98 34.14 27.86
N TYR A 145 -1.20 33.93 28.93
CA TYR A 145 -0.47 32.68 29.16
C TYR A 145 -1.41 31.49 29.41
N TYR A 146 -2.41 31.65 30.29
CA TYR A 146 -3.34 30.56 30.59
C TYR A 146 -4.27 30.23 29.41
N SER A 147 -4.73 31.22 28.64
CA SER A 147 -5.51 30.97 27.43
C SER A 147 -4.67 30.22 26.39
N SER A 148 -3.43 30.66 26.13
CA SER A 148 -2.52 29.97 25.20
C SER A 148 -2.20 28.54 25.64
N LYS A 149 -2.03 28.30 26.94
CA LYS A 149 -1.83 26.96 27.49
C LYS A 149 -3.07 26.08 27.32
N ALA A 150 -4.27 26.60 27.60
CA ALA A 150 -5.53 25.88 27.43
C ALA A 150 -5.78 25.50 25.96
N ASP A 151 -5.48 26.41 25.02
CA ASP A 151 -5.61 26.17 23.58
C ASP A 151 -4.63 25.08 23.07
N ARG A 152 -3.43 25.03 23.63
CA ARG A 152 -2.46 23.96 23.32
C ARG A 152 -2.92 22.59 23.81
N GLU A 153 -3.45 22.51 25.03
CA GLU A 153 -3.94 21.24 25.58
C GLU A 153 -5.23 20.77 24.89
N SER A 154 -6.15 21.67 24.56
CA SER A 154 -7.37 21.32 23.81
C SER A 154 -7.04 20.84 22.39
N SER A 155 -6.05 21.45 21.73
CA SER A 155 -5.57 21.03 20.41
C SER A 155 -4.91 19.65 20.44
N LYS A 156 -4.11 19.34 21.46
CA LYS A 156 -3.54 17.99 21.64
C LYS A 156 -4.64 16.95 21.84
N SER A 157 -5.61 17.23 22.70
CA SER A 157 -6.74 16.34 22.96
C SER A 157 -7.53 16.07 21.68
N ARG A 158 -7.88 17.11 20.91
CA ARG A 158 -8.58 16.97 19.62
C ARG A 158 -7.78 16.15 18.60
N ARG A 159 -6.46 16.36 18.51
CA ARG A 159 -5.59 15.56 17.62
C ARG A 159 -5.60 14.08 18.02
N ILE A 160 -5.49 13.78 19.31
CA ILE A 160 -5.55 12.40 19.81
C ILE A 160 -6.92 11.79 19.50
N THR A 161 -8.03 12.50 19.75
CA THR A 161 -9.38 11.99 19.42
C THR A 161 -9.55 11.74 17.93
N VAL A 162 -9.04 12.62 17.05
CA VAL A 162 -9.09 12.40 15.59
C VAL A 162 -8.25 11.19 15.17
N ILE A 163 -7.05 11.02 15.71
CA ILE A 163 -6.20 9.84 15.44
C ILE A 163 -6.89 8.56 15.90
N LEU A 164 -7.53 8.56 17.07
CA LEU A 164 -8.30 7.41 17.56
C LEU A 164 -9.45 7.07 16.61
N TRP A 165 -10.23 8.04 16.14
CA TRP A 165 -11.29 7.79 15.16
C TRP A 165 -10.74 7.25 13.83
N ILE A 166 -9.63 7.79 13.32
CA ILE A 166 -8.98 7.27 12.11
C ILE A 166 -8.55 5.81 12.31
N SER A 167 -7.89 5.49 13.44
CA SER A 167 -7.48 4.12 13.74
C SER A 167 -8.66 3.14 13.85
N LEU A 168 -9.79 3.59 14.43
CA LEU A 168 -11.00 2.77 14.55
C LEU A 168 -11.62 2.48 13.18
N THR A 169 -11.73 3.51 12.33
CA THR A 169 -12.26 3.34 10.96
C THR A 169 -11.37 2.42 10.11
N MET A 170 -10.04 2.54 10.24
CA MET A 170 -9.09 1.66 9.55
C MET A 170 -9.25 0.20 9.99
N ALA A 171 -9.41 -0.06 11.29
CA ALA A 171 -9.64 -1.41 11.81
C ALA A 171 -10.93 -2.04 11.24
N ILE A 172 -12.01 -1.25 11.13
CA ILE A 172 -13.28 -1.71 10.53
C ILE A 172 -13.11 -2.03 9.04
N ILE A 173 -12.34 -1.23 8.30
CA ILE A 173 -12.08 -1.51 6.87
C ILE A 173 -11.33 -2.84 6.72
N VAL A 174 -10.32 -3.09 7.54
CA VAL A 174 -9.54 -4.35 7.50
C VAL A 174 -10.43 -5.56 7.80
N THR A 175 -11.34 -5.47 8.78
CA THR A 175 -12.26 -6.57 9.09
C THR A 175 -13.26 -6.81 7.95
N VAL A 176 -13.77 -5.76 7.31
CA VAL A 176 -14.66 -5.88 6.14
C VAL A 176 -13.94 -6.52 4.95
N VAL A 177 -12.70 -6.09 4.65
CA VAL A 177 -11.89 -6.67 3.56
C VAL A 177 -11.61 -8.15 3.83
N GLY A 178 -11.22 -8.50 5.06
CA GLY A 178 -11.01 -9.89 5.47
C GLY A 178 -12.28 -10.73 5.30
N PHE A 179 -13.44 -10.19 5.69
CA PHE A 179 -14.73 -10.84 5.50
C PHE A 179 -15.08 -11.06 4.02
N ILE A 180 -14.78 -10.09 3.14
CA ILE A 180 -14.99 -10.22 1.70
C ILE A 180 -14.10 -11.33 1.13
N ILE A 181 -12.81 -11.35 1.47
CA ILE A 181 -11.87 -12.40 1.03
C ILE A 181 -12.36 -13.78 1.48
N HIS A 182 -12.75 -13.90 2.75
CA HIS A 182 -13.30 -15.15 3.29
C HIS A 182 -14.54 -15.60 2.51
N ARG A 183 -15.47 -14.68 2.22
CA ARG A 183 -16.69 -14.98 1.45
C ARG A 183 -16.38 -15.41 0.01
N LEU A 184 -15.40 -14.78 -0.64
CA LEU A 184 -14.95 -15.19 -1.98
C LEU A 184 -14.32 -16.59 -1.95
N GLY A 185 -13.54 -16.88 -0.91
CA GLY A 185 -12.95 -18.21 -0.70
C GLY A 185 -14.01 -19.30 -0.51
N ILE A 186 -15.08 -19.04 0.23
CA ILE A 186 -16.20 -20.00 0.37
C ILE A 186 -16.81 -20.31 -1.00
N LYS A 187 -17.16 -19.27 -1.78
CA LYS A 187 -17.76 -19.48 -3.10
C LYS A 187 -16.89 -20.27 -4.07
N ALA A 188 -15.57 -20.05 -4.02
CA ALA A 188 -14.62 -20.81 -4.84
C ALA A 188 -14.54 -22.28 -4.40
N LYS A 189 -14.54 -22.53 -3.08
CA LYS A 189 -14.57 -23.89 -2.53
C LYS A 189 -15.87 -24.62 -2.86
N ASP A 190 -17.02 -23.93 -2.83
CA ASP A 190 -18.31 -24.50 -3.22
C ASP A 190 -18.29 -24.94 -4.70
N ALA A 191 -17.75 -24.11 -5.60
CA ALA A 191 -17.60 -24.45 -7.01
C ALA A 191 -16.64 -25.63 -7.25
N GLU A 192 -15.58 -25.73 -6.45
CA GLU A 192 -14.66 -26.87 -6.50
C GLU A 192 -15.34 -28.17 -6.03
N ILE A 193 -16.18 -28.10 -4.99
CA ILE A 193 -16.98 -29.22 -4.52
C ILE A 193 -17.96 -29.68 -5.61
N ASP A 194 -18.67 -28.75 -6.26
CA ASP A 194 -19.60 -29.09 -7.35
C ASP A 194 -18.90 -29.80 -8.51
N SER A 195 -17.71 -29.32 -8.90
CA SER A 195 -16.89 -29.99 -9.94
C SER A 195 -16.45 -31.39 -9.49
N LYS A 196 -16.06 -31.57 -8.23
CA LYS A 196 -15.70 -32.89 -7.68
C LYS A 196 -16.90 -33.83 -7.65
N VAL A 197 -18.09 -33.35 -7.28
CA VAL A 197 -19.34 -34.13 -7.30
C VAL A 197 -19.69 -34.55 -8.73
N GLN A 198 -19.58 -33.67 -9.72
CA GLN A 198 -19.79 -34.01 -11.13
C GLN A 198 -18.82 -35.08 -11.63
N ASN A 199 -17.53 -34.97 -11.27
CA ASN A 199 -16.53 -35.97 -11.63
C ASN A 199 -16.82 -37.32 -10.95
N ILE A 200 -17.24 -37.33 -9.68
CA ILE A 200 -17.65 -38.55 -8.98
C ILE A 200 -18.84 -39.20 -9.68
N LEU A 201 -19.85 -38.42 -10.09
CA LEU A 201 -21.01 -38.94 -10.83
C LEU A 201 -20.61 -39.53 -12.19
N LEU A 202 -19.72 -38.86 -12.91
CA LEU A 202 -19.22 -39.35 -14.21
C LEU A 202 -18.41 -40.65 -14.05
N LEU A 203 -17.52 -40.70 -13.05
CA LEU A 203 -16.76 -41.91 -12.72
C LEU A 203 -17.70 -43.04 -12.27
N SER A 204 -18.71 -42.75 -11.46
CA SER A 204 -19.71 -43.73 -11.02
C SER A 204 -20.48 -44.32 -12.21
N ASN A 205 -20.85 -43.49 -13.19
CA ASN A 205 -21.49 -43.97 -14.41
C ASN A 205 -20.56 -44.85 -15.25
N GLN A 206 -19.29 -44.46 -15.40
CA GLN A 206 -18.29 -45.27 -16.11
C GLN A 206 -18.02 -46.61 -15.43
N ILE A 207 -18.02 -46.64 -14.09
CA ILE A 207 -17.91 -47.89 -13.32
C ILE A 207 -19.13 -48.76 -13.60
N SER A 208 -20.35 -48.22 -13.54
CA SER A 208 -21.57 -48.96 -13.82
C SER A 208 -21.62 -49.52 -15.25
N GLU A 209 -21.16 -48.75 -16.24
CA GLU A 209 -21.04 -49.19 -17.63
C GLU A 209 -20.00 -50.31 -17.79
N LYS A 210 -18.88 -50.21 -17.08
CA LYS A 210 -17.87 -51.27 -17.04
C LYS A 210 -18.35 -52.52 -16.33
N ASP A 211 -19.13 -52.41 -15.26
CA ASP A 211 -19.72 -53.55 -14.57
C ASP A 211 -20.72 -54.28 -15.48
N ALA A 212 -21.53 -53.54 -16.24
CA ALA A 212 -22.43 -54.12 -17.25
C ALA A 212 -21.64 -54.84 -18.36
N SER A 213 -20.55 -54.22 -18.84
CA SER A 213 -19.66 -54.81 -19.84
C SER A 213 -18.95 -56.06 -19.30
N TYR A 214 -18.50 -56.03 -18.05
CA TYR A 214 -17.86 -57.15 -17.37
C TYR A 214 -18.84 -58.32 -17.18
N TYR A 215 -20.07 -58.03 -16.79
CA TYR A 215 -21.12 -59.04 -16.68
C TYR A 215 -21.45 -59.68 -18.04
N ALA A 216 -21.57 -58.88 -19.10
CA ALA A 216 -21.78 -59.38 -20.46
C ALA A 216 -20.62 -60.25 -20.95
N LEU A 217 -19.38 -59.81 -20.70
CA LEU A 217 -18.17 -60.55 -21.05
C LEU A 217 -18.03 -61.84 -20.24
N SER A 218 -18.31 -61.81 -18.94
CA SER A 218 -18.31 -62.99 -18.06
C SER A 218 -19.33 -64.02 -18.54
N LYS A 219 -20.53 -63.59 -18.91
CA LYS A 219 -21.57 -64.47 -19.46
C LYS A 219 -21.16 -65.06 -20.82
N ALA A 220 -20.49 -64.27 -21.66
CA ALA A 220 -19.95 -64.76 -22.93
C ALA A 220 -18.79 -65.76 -22.72
N LEU A 221 -17.95 -65.54 -21.71
CA LEU A 221 -16.90 -66.48 -21.30
C LEU A 221 -17.48 -67.79 -20.78
N GLU A 222 -18.52 -67.75 -19.94
CA GLU A 222 -19.22 -68.94 -19.44
C GLU A 222 -19.84 -69.75 -20.59
N SER A 223 -20.53 -69.07 -21.52
CA SER A 223 -21.05 -69.71 -22.73
C SER A 223 -19.94 -70.28 -23.62
N LYS A 224 -18.76 -69.65 -23.68
CA LYS A 224 -17.60 -70.15 -24.42
C LYS A 224 -16.93 -71.32 -23.71
N ASP A 225 -16.93 -71.36 -22.39
CA ASP A 225 -16.40 -72.48 -21.59
C ASP A 225 -17.32 -73.71 -21.70
N ASP A 226 -18.63 -73.49 -21.78
CA ASP A 226 -19.61 -74.53 -22.13
C ASP A 226 -19.37 -75.06 -23.55
N GLU A 227 -19.20 -74.16 -24.53
CA GLU A 227 -18.90 -74.52 -25.92
C GLU A 227 -17.55 -75.23 -26.06
N ILE A 228 -16.53 -74.81 -25.31
CA ILE A 228 -15.22 -75.48 -25.21
C ILE A 228 -15.36 -76.84 -24.53
N SER A 229 -16.21 -76.99 -23.52
CA SER A 229 -16.46 -78.27 -22.85
C SER A 229 -17.18 -79.26 -23.77
N GLU A 230 -18.14 -78.78 -24.56
CA GLU A 230 -18.77 -79.56 -25.63
C GLU A 230 -17.77 -79.91 -26.76
N LEU A 231 -16.95 -78.96 -27.20
CA LEU A 231 -15.88 -79.19 -28.18
C LEU A 231 -14.82 -80.14 -27.64
N LYS A 232 -14.49 -80.08 -26.35
CA LYS A 232 -13.54 -80.98 -25.69
C LYS A 232 -14.12 -82.38 -25.58
N ALA A 233 -15.40 -82.53 -25.23
CA ALA A 233 -16.10 -83.81 -25.28
C ALA A 233 -16.21 -84.37 -26.72
N ALA A 234 -16.35 -83.50 -27.72
CA ALA A 234 -16.35 -83.87 -29.14
C ALA A 234 -14.94 -84.20 -29.68
N MET A 235 -13.90 -83.53 -29.16
CA MET A 235 -12.49 -83.82 -29.45
C MET A 235 -12.06 -85.12 -28.78
N GLU A 236 -12.41 -85.36 -27.51
CA GLU A 236 -12.17 -86.64 -26.82
C GLU A 236 -12.84 -87.82 -27.55
N ARG A 237 -13.99 -87.60 -28.20
CA ARG A 237 -14.63 -88.59 -29.08
C ARG A 237 -13.94 -88.78 -30.44
N ARG A 238 -13.12 -87.83 -30.91
CA ARG A 238 -12.34 -87.90 -32.17
C ARG A 238 -10.86 -88.25 -31.99
N GLN A 239 -10.31 -88.16 -30.78
CA GLN A 239 -8.88 -88.32 -30.48
C GLN A 239 -8.54 -89.72 -29.96
N MET A 240 -8.80 -90.75 -30.76
CA MET A 240 -8.21 -92.09 -30.55
C MET A 240 -7.02 -92.37 -31.49
N GLN A 241 -6.46 -91.35 -32.17
CA GLN A 241 -5.23 -91.51 -32.98
C GLN A 241 -4.35 -90.25 -32.94
N SER A 242 -3.08 -90.46 -32.55
CA SER A 242 -1.88 -89.62 -32.77
C SER A 242 -1.54 -88.49 -31.78
N PRO A 243 -0.45 -88.61 -30.98
CA PRO A 243 0.00 -87.60 -30.01
C PRO A 243 1.31 -86.91 -30.44
N GLU A 244 1.29 -85.66 -30.93
CA GLU A 244 2.57 -84.91 -31.08
C GLU A 244 2.49 -83.36 -31.09
N VAL A 245 1.36 -82.70 -30.79
CA VAL A 245 1.26 -81.21 -30.94
C VAL A 245 1.02 -80.44 -29.62
N VAL A 246 0.96 -81.13 -28.47
CA VAL A 246 0.63 -80.47 -27.18
C VAL A 246 1.81 -79.70 -26.58
N GLY A 247 3.06 -80.11 -26.86
CA GLY A 247 4.25 -79.51 -26.24
C GLY A 247 4.58 -78.08 -26.69
N ASP A 248 4.29 -77.73 -27.94
CA ASP A 248 4.68 -76.42 -28.49
C ASP A 248 3.68 -75.32 -28.12
N ILE A 249 2.39 -75.65 -27.96
CA ILE A 249 1.35 -74.68 -27.60
C ILE A 249 1.49 -74.23 -26.14
N ASP A 250 1.83 -75.13 -25.22
CA ASP A 250 2.04 -74.80 -23.80
C ASP A 250 3.31 -73.98 -23.56
N ARG A 251 4.37 -74.23 -24.36
CA ARG A 251 5.59 -73.40 -24.35
C ARG A 251 5.31 -71.98 -24.82
N ILE A 252 4.59 -71.82 -25.94
CA ILE A 252 4.24 -70.49 -26.46
C ILE A 252 3.37 -69.71 -25.48
N LYS A 253 2.39 -70.40 -24.86
CA LYS A 253 1.50 -69.79 -23.86
C LYS A 253 2.26 -69.34 -22.60
N SER A 254 3.18 -70.17 -22.11
CA SER A 254 3.97 -69.85 -20.91
C SER A 254 5.00 -68.74 -21.15
N ASP A 255 5.66 -68.72 -22.32
CA ASP A 255 6.57 -67.63 -22.69
C ASP A 255 5.83 -66.29 -22.83
N MET A 256 4.64 -66.29 -23.46
CA MET A 256 3.81 -65.10 -23.58
C MET A 256 3.32 -64.58 -22.23
N GLN A 257 2.94 -65.47 -21.30
CA GLN A 257 2.54 -65.09 -19.95
C GLN A 257 3.69 -64.51 -19.12
N ARG A 258 4.92 -65.04 -19.30
CA ARG A 258 6.12 -64.51 -18.63
C ARG A 258 6.47 -63.12 -19.15
N GLU A 259 6.50 -62.93 -20.46
CA GLU A 259 6.80 -61.63 -21.07
C GLU A 259 5.72 -60.58 -20.75
N MET A 260 4.44 -60.98 -20.73
CA MET A 260 3.34 -60.09 -20.30
C MET A 260 3.52 -59.65 -18.83
N SER A 261 3.92 -60.58 -17.95
CA SER A 261 4.18 -60.28 -16.54
C SER A 261 5.37 -59.35 -16.34
N GLU A 262 6.43 -59.49 -17.14
CA GLU A 262 7.59 -58.58 -17.13
C GLU A 262 7.23 -57.18 -17.64
N LEU A 263 6.41 -57.07 -18.68
CA LEU A 263 5.90 -55.79 -19.19
C LEU A 263 5.07 -55.05 -18.14
N PHE A 264 4.17 -55.76 -17.44
CA PHE A 264 3.42 -55.16 -16.34
C PHE A 264 4.34 -54.67 -15.22
N ARG A 265 5.31 -55.49 -14.80
CA ARG A 265 6.29 -55.07 -13.77
C ARG A 265 7.09 -53.85 -14.19
N ASN A 266 7.51 -53.77 -15.45
CA ASN A 266 8.20 -52.59 -15.98
C ASN A 266 7.31 -51.35 -16.01
N SER A 267 6.03 -51.48 -16.36
CA SER A 267 5.08 -50.36 -16.30
C SER A 267 4.91 -49.83 -14.88
N TRP A 268 4.84 -50.71 -13.88
CA TRP A 268 4.77 -50.32 -12.47
C TRP A 268 6.08 -49.74 -11.95
N ASN A 269 7.23 -50.17 -12.47
CA ASN A 269 8.53 -49.58 -12.12
C ASN A 269 8.63 -48.11 -12.53
N ILE A 270 8.08 -47.70 -13.68
CA ILE A 270 8.05 -46.28 -14.08
C ILE A 270 7.23 -45.46 -13.08
N LEU A 271 6.06 -45.96 -12.67
CA LEU A 271 5.25 -45.32 -11.64
C LEU A 271 5.99 -45.27 -10.31
N ASN A 272 6.65 -46.35 -9.90
CA ASN A 272 7.44 -46.40 -8.67
C ASN A 272 8.61 -45.40 -8.69
N ILE A 273 9.28 -45.20 -9.83
CA ILE A 273 10.32 -44.18 -9.99
C ILE A 273 9.72 -42.78 -9.78
N LEU A 274 8.58 -42.47 -10.41
CA LEU A 274 7.90 -41.18 -10.25
C LEU A 274 7.40 -40.96 -8.81
N CYS A 275 6.85 -42.01 -8.18
CA CYS A 275 6.37 -41.97 -6.80
C CYS A 275 7.51 -41.81 -5.79
N ASN A 276 8.62 -42.56 -5.94
CA ASN A 276 9.79 -42.43 -5.07
C ASN A 276 10.44 -41.06 -5.21
N GLN A 277 10.52 -40.53 -6.42
CA GLN A 277 11.06 -39.18 -6.68
C GLN A 277 10.18 -38.08 -6.10
N PHE A 278 8.85 -38.24 -6.12
CA PHE A 278 7.92 -37.34 -5.46
C PHE A 278 7.97 -37.44 -3.93
N PHE A 279 8.22 -38.65 -3.40
CA PHE A 279 8.19 -38.93 -1.97
C PHE A 279 9.47 -38.51 -1.22
N GLU A 280 10.66 -38.75 -1.80
CA GLU A 280 11.93 -38.48 -1.11
C GLU A 280 12.26 -36.98 -0.96
N LYS A 281 11.68 -36.09 -1.79
CA LYS A 281 12.10 -34.68 -1.84
C LYS A 281 10.86 -33.80 -2.09
N GLY A 282 10.41 -33.04 -1.09
CA GLY A 282 9.16 -32.25 -1.08
C GLY A 282 9.16 -30.87 -1.80
N GLU A 283 8.01 -30.20 -1.84
CA GLU A 283 7.60 -29.05 -2.70
C GLU A 283 8.59 -27.86 -2.90
N SER A 284 9.48 -27.90 -3.90
CA SER A 284 10.28 -26.72 -4.31
C SER A 284 10.34 -26.52 -5.83
N GLU A 285 10.42 -25.28 -6.31
CA GLU A 285 10.40 -24.93 -7.74
C GLU A 285 11.70 -25.32 -8.49
N VAL A 286 12.83 -25.37 -7.77
CA VAL A 286 14.13 -25.89 -8.27
C VAL A 286 14.04 -27.38 -8.63
N MET A 287 13.04 -28.09 -8.08
CA MET A 287 12.82 -29.53 -8.26
C MET A 287 12.23 -29.92 -9.60
N ARG A 288 11.29 -29.11 -10.14
CA ARG A 288 10.70 -29.38 -11.46
C ARG A 288 11.77 -29.44 -12.53
N GLN A 289 12.81 -28.62 -12.40
CA GLN A 289 13.93 -28.60 -13.34
C GLN A 289 14.79 -29.88 -13.25
N THR A 290 14.97 -30.47 -12.07
CA THR A 290 15.70 -31.74 -11.91
C THR A 290 14.92 -32.94 -12.45
N ILE A 291 13.61 -33.01 -12.18
CA ILE A 291 12.75 -34.08 -12.72
C ILE A 291 12.70 -34.01 -14.26
N LEU A 292 12.59 -32.80 -14.82
CA LEU A 292 12.65 -32.60 -16.26
C LEU A 292 14.01 -33.04 -16.83
N LYS A 293 15.11 -32.75 -16.13
CA LYS A 293 16.46 -33.16 -16.55
C LYS A 293 16.65 -34.68 -16.55
N ASP A 294 16.09 -35.39 -15.57
CA ASP A 294 16.16 -36.86 -15.51
C ASP A 294 15.29 -37.53 -16.58
N ILE A 295 14.11 -36.95 -16.86
CA ILE A 295 13.27 -37.38 -17.99
C ILE A 295 13.99 -37.12 -19.32
N GLU A 296 14.66 -35.97 -19.47
CA GLU A 296 15.50 -35.67 -20.63
C GLU A 296 16.63 -36.68 -20.78
N LEU A 297 17.31 -37.07 -19.69
CA LEU A 297 18.35 -38.10 -19.72
C LEU A 297 17.81 -39.47 -20.16
N GLU A 298 16.61 -39.86 -19.72
CA GLU A 298 16.01 -41.14 -20.12
C GLU A 298 15.55 -41.11 -21.58
N ILE A 299 14.98 -39.99 -22.05
CA ILE A 299 14.68 -39.78 -23.47
C ILE A 299 15.97 -39.83 -24.31
N GLU A 300 17.06 -39.25 -23.81
CA GLU A 300 18.35 -39.26 -24.51
C GLU A 300 18.93 -40.68 -24.64
N LYS A 301 18.76 -41.53 -23.61
CA LYS A 301 19.09 -42.97 -23.70
C LYS A 301 18.27 -43.69 -24.77
N MET A 302 17.01 -43.29 -24.98
CA MET A 302 16.16 -43.87 -26.03
C MET A 302 16.61 -43.50 -27.44
N LYS A 303 17.47 -42.48 -27.59
CA LYS A 303 18.10 -42.13 -28.88
C LYS A 303 19.29 -43.02 -29.23
N ASP A 304 19.80 -43.83 -28.29
CA ASP A 304 20.90 -44.76 -28.53
C ASP A 304 20.50 -45.86 -29.55
N CYS A 305 21.37 -46.11 -30.52
CA CYS A 305 21.25 -47.20 -31.50
C CYS A 305 20.97 -48.56 -30.85
N LYS A 306 21.53 -48.84 -29.67
CA LYS A 306 21.27 -50.10 -28.94
C LYS A 306 19.84 -50.22 -28.46
N TYR A 307 19.20 -49.11 -28.09
CA TYR A 307 17.80 -49.10 -27.66
C TYR A 307 16.86 -49.24 -28.86
N MET A 308 17.16 -48.54 -29.95
CA MET A 308 16.43 -48.69 -31.21
C MET A 308 16.46 -50.12 -31.74
N GLN A 309 17.60 -50.80 -31.65
CA GLN A 309 17.72 -52.19 -32.07
C GLN A 309 16.81 -53.11 -31.24
N LYS A 310 16.71 -52.91 -29.92
CA LYS A 310 15.78 -53.67 -29.06
C LYS A 310 14.32 -53.47 -29.45
N ILE A 311 13.94 -52.24 -29.81
CA ILE A 311 12.57 -51.96 -30.28
C ILE A 311 12.33 -52.66 -31.61
N GLU A 312 13.27 -52.57 -32.55
CA GLU A 312 13.18 -53.25 -33.84
C GLU A 312 13.02 -54.76 -33.65
N ASP A 313 13.87 -55.39 -32.85
CA ASP A 313 13.81 -56.84 -32.57
C ASP A 313 12.49 -57.24 -31.92
N ALA A 314 11.97 -56.44 -30.98
CA ALA A 314 10.70 -56.72 -30.34
C ALA A 314 9.52 -56.60 -31.31
N VAL A 315 9.45 -55.52 -32.10
CA VAL A 315 8.40 -55.34 -33.11
C VAL A 315 8.46 -56.48 -34.13
N ASP A 316 9.66 -56.85 -34.58
CA ASP A 316 9.83 -57.91 -35.56
C ASP A 316 9.40 -59.29 -35.01
N LYS A 317 9.74 -59.58 -33.74
CA LYS A 317 9.34 -60.80 -33.04
C LYS A 317 7.81 -60.92 -32.93
N TYR A 318 7.12 -59.87 -32.50
CA TYR A 318 5.68 -59.94 -32.19
C TYR A 318 4.75 -59.61 -33.36
N MET A 319 5.24 -58.89 -34.36
CA MET A 319 4.46 -58.52 -35.55
C MET A 319 4.86 -59.35 -36.78
N ASN A 320 5.25 -60.61 -36.57
CA ASN A 320 5.49 -61.61 -37.62
C ASN A 320 6.53 -61.19 -38.69
N GLY A 321 7.68 -60.69 -38.23
CA GLY A 321 8.81 -60.34 -39.10
C GLY A 321 8.58 -59.08 -39.94
N ILE A 322 7.66 -58.19 -39.54
CA ILE A 322 7.26 -57.04 -40.35
C ILE A 322 8.40 -56.04 -40.60
N VAL A 323 9.29 -55.83 -39.64
CA VAL A 323 10.42 -54.90 -39.78
C VAL A 323 11.46 -55.49 -40.74
N GLY A 324 11.74 -56.80 -40.63
CA GLY A 324 12.57 -57.54 -41.55
C GLY A 324 12.03 -57.48 -42.98
N LYS A 325 10.73 -57.74 -43.16
CA LYS A 325 10.03 -57.61 -44.45
C LYS A 325 10.12 -56.20 -45.01
N MET A 326 9.89 -55.17 -44.18
CA MET A 326 10.03 -53.79 -44.63
C MET A 326 11.47 -53.44 -45.05
N LYS A 327 12.50 -53.99 -44.40
CA LYS A 327 13.89 -53.77 -44.79
C LYS A 327 14.26 -54.48 -46.10
N SER A 328 13.73 -55.68 -46.37
CA SER A 328 14.01 -56.44 -47.59
C SER A 328 13.18 -55.99 -48.79
N GLU A 329 11.89 -55.69 -48.58
CA GLU A 329 10.94 -55.44 -49.67
C GLU A 329 10.78 -53.94 -49.98
N CYS A 330 10.80 -53.08 -48.97
CA CYS A 330 10.66 -51.64 -49.16
C CYS A 330 12.02 -50.93 -49.37
N THR A 331 12.86 -51.43 -50.28
CA THR A 331 14.21 -50.87 -50.56
C THR A 331 14.20 -49.40 -51.01
N PHE A 332 13.05 -48.88 -51.45
CA PHE A 332 12.84 -47.47 -51.77
C PHE A 332 12.71 -46.56 -50.54
N LEU A 333 12.54 -47.12 -49.33
CA LEU A 333 12.49 -46.38 -48.08
C LEU A 333 13.89 -46.22 -47.50
N LYS A 334 14.19 -45.03 -46.95
CA LYS A 334 15.45 -44.83 -46.25
C LYS A 334 15.42 -45.58 -44.91
N PRO A 335 16.58 -46.01 -44.36
CA PRO A 335 16.62 -46.62 -43.02
C PRO A 335 15.90 -45.77 -41.97
N ASP A 336 16.08 -44.45 -42.04
CA ASP A 336 15.42 -43.47 -41.18
C ASP A 336 13.88 -43.48 -41.28
N ASP A 337 13.34 -43.77 -42.46
CA ASP A 337 11.89 -43.91 -42.70
C ASP A 337 11.38 -45.24 -42.14
N ILE A 338 12.17 -46.31 -42.22
CA ILE A 338 11.85 -47.62 -41.63
C ILE A 338 11.80 -47.50 -40.11
N THR A 339 12.82 -46.89 -39.48
CA THR A 339 12.83 -46.66 -38.03
C THR A 339 11.63 -45.82 -37.57
N LEU A 340 11.18 -44.85 -38.39
CA LEU A 340 9.99 -44.06 -38.08
C LEU A 340 8.73 -44.94 -38.02
N LEU A 341 8.57 -45.83 -38.99
CA LEU A 341 7.43 -46.75 -39.04
C LEU A 341 7.52 -47.81 -37.95
N THR A 342 8.71 -48.31 -37.61
CA THR A 342 8.90 -49.24 -36.49
C THR A 342 8.48 -48.62 -35.14
N LEU A 343 8.80 -47.36 -34.89
CA LEU A 343 8.34 -46.66 -33.69
C LEU A 343 6.81 -46.50 -33.65
N VAL A 344 6.16 -46.34 -34.80
CA VAL A 344 4.69 -46.32 -34.89
C VAL A 344 4.12 -47.70 -34.56
N LEU A 345 4.71 -48.77 -35.10
CA LEU A 345 4.30 -50.15 -34.81
C LEU A 345 4.52 -50.55 -33.34
N ALA A 346 5.56 -50.01 -32.71
CA ALA A 346 5.81 -50.17 -31.28
C ALA A 346 4.81 -49.41 -30.38
N GLY A 347 3.85 -48.66 -30.96
CA GLY A 347 2.79 -47.99 -30.21
C GLY A 347 3.19 -46.65 -29.59
N PHE A 348 4.34 -46.08 -29.96
CA PHE A 348 4.73 -44.76 -29.46
C PHE A 348 3.76 -43.68 -29.96
N SER A 349 3.41 -42.75 -29.05
CA SER A 349 2.59 -41.60 -29.43
C SER A 349 3.33 -40.70 -30.43
N PRO A 350 2.62 -39.95 -31.30
CA PRO A 350 3.23 -39.02 -32.24
C PRO A 350 4.19 -38.01 -31.59
N ARG A 351 3.88 -37.57 -30.36
CA ARG A 351 4.73 -36.65 -29.59
C ARG A 351 6.00 -37.32 -29.07
N ALA A 352 5.92 -38.55 -28.59
CA ALA A 352 7.09 -39.33 -28.15
C ALA A 352 8.04 -39.59 -29.32
N ILE A 353 7.50 -39.99 -30.48
CA ILE A 353 8.30 -40.17 -31.70
C ILE A 353 9.00 -38.87 -32.11
N CYS A 354 8.31 -37.73 -32.01
CA CYS A 354 8.89 -36.42 -32.30
C CYS A 354 10.05 -36.07 -31.36
N LEU A 355 9.94 -36.40 -30.08
CA LEU A 355 10.99 -36.16 -29.08
C LEU A 355 12.20 -37.09 -29.29
N ILE A 356 11.97 -38.37 -29.56
CA ILE A 356 13.03 -39.36 -29.79
C ILE A 356 13.80 -39.06 -31.09
N ARG A 357 13.12 -38.49 -32.10
CA ARG A 357 13.68 -38.28 -33.45
C ARG A 357 14.00 -36.83 -33.77
N ASP A 358 13.86 -35.92 -32.81
CA ASP A 358 14.03 -34.48 -33.00
C ASP A 358 13.23 -33.92 -34.20
N LEU A 359 11.98 -34.39 -34.34
CA LEU A 359 11.06 -34.00 -35.42
C LEU A 359 10.00 -33.03 -34.93
N LYS A 360 9.57 -32.10 -35.79
CA LYS A 360 8.37 -31.30 -35.53
C LYS A 360 7.11 -32.14 -35.79
N LEU A 361 6.08 -31.98 -34.96
CA LEU A 361 4.83 -32.74 -35.05
C LEU A 361 4.15 -32.63 -36.43
N LYS A 362 4.17 -31.45 -37.06
CA LYS A 362 3.66 -31.26 -38.44
C LYS A 362 4.41 -32.15 -39.44
N ASN A 363 5.73 -32.28 -39.28
CA ASN A 363 6.57 -33.08 -40.17
C ASN A 363 6.34 -34.58 -39.96
N PHE A 364 6.05 -35.03 -38.73
CA PHE A 364 5.69 -36.42 -38.45
C PHE A 364 4.47 -36.87 -39.27
N TYR A 365 3.35 -36.16 -39.18
CA TYR A 365 2.13 -36.55 -39.89
C TYR A 365 2.31 -36.52 -41.42
N MET A 366 2.99 -35.50 -41.94
CA MET A 366 3.30 -35.42 -43.37
C MET A 366 4.22 -36.55 -43.83
N LYS A 367 5.26 -36.88 -43.04
CA LYS A 367 6.21 -37.96 -43.35
C LYS A 367 5.53 -39.33 -43.26
N LYS A 368 4.78 -39.62 -42.18
CA LYS A 368 4.00 -40.85 -42.03
C LYS A 368 3.05 -41.06 -43.22
N LYS A 369 2.23 -40.05 -43.53
CA LYS A 369 1.30 -40.11 -44.67
C LYS A 369 2.02 -40.40 -45.98
N ARG A 370 3.08 -39.63 -46.30
CA ARG A 370 3.90 -39.84 -47.51
C ARG A 370 4.48 -41.26 -47.58
N LEU A 371 4.90 -41.83 -46.45
CA LEU A 371 5.46 -43.18 -46.42
C LEU A 371 4.39 -44.24 -46.69
N LEU A 372 3.21 -44.11 -46.07
CA LEU A 372 2.07 -45.01 -46.34
C LEU A 372 1.60 -44.89 -47.79
N ASP A 373 1.50 -43.67 -48.32
CA ASP A 373 1.14 -43.43 -49.72
C ASP A 373 2.16 -44.08 -50.69
N ARG A 374 3.46 -44.02 -50.36
CA ARG A 374 4.52 -44.69 -51.15
C ARG A 374 4.43 -46.21 -51.10
N ILE A 375 4.09 -46.78 -49.93
CA ILE A 375 3.88 -48.23 -49.79
C ILE A 375 2.63 -48.66 -50.57
N ALA A 376 1.54 -47.89 -50.50
CA ALA A 376 0.31 -48.16 -51.25
C ALA A 376 0.51 -48.11 -52.77
N ALA A 377 1.30 -47.15 -53.25
CA ALA A 377 1.64 -46.96 -54.67
C ALA A 377 2.70 -47.94 -55.19
N SER A 378 3.30 -48.78 -54.33
CA SER A 378 4.31 -49.75 -54.74
C SER A 378 3.70 -51.02 -55.37
N ASN A 379 4.51 -51.74 -56.14
CA ASN A 379 4.17 -53.04 -56.73
C ASN A 379 4.56 -54.21 -55.82
N LEU A 380 4.50 -54.03 -54.50
CA LEU A 380 4.81 -55.09 -53.54
C LEU A 380 3.68 -56.12 -53.45
N PRO A 381 3.97 -57.44 -53.46
CA PRO A 381 2.96 -58.49 -53.31
C PRO A 381 2.18 -58.39 -52.00
N ASP A 382 2.89 -58.09 -50.89
CA ASP A 382 2.34 -58.11 -49.53
C ASP A 382 1.96 -56.71 -49.00
N LYS A 383 1.80 -55.71 -49.89
CA LYS A 383 1.49 -54.33 -49.46
C LYS A 383 0.23 -54.20 -48.62
N GLY A 384 -0.77 -55.04 -48.86
CA GLY A 384 -2.01 -55.04 -48.08
C GLY A 384 -1.78 -55.49 -46.63
N ALA A 385 -0.95 -56.52 -46.43
CA ALA A 385 -0.58 -57.01 -45.11
C ALA A 385 0.30 -56.02 -44.35
N ILE A 386 1.19 -55.29 -45.03
CA ILE A 386 2.00 -54.24 -44.39
C ILE A 386 1.11 -53.07 -43.96
N LEU A 387 0.19 -52.62 -44.82
CA LEU A 387 -0.68 -51.48 -44.53
C LEU A 387 -1.71 -51.77 -43.43
N SER A 388 -2.14 -53.02 -43.25
CA SER A 388 -3.10 -53.38 -42.18
C SER A 388 -2.54 -53.18 -40.77
N TYR A 389 -1.22 -53.17 -40.60
CA TYR A 389 -0.60 -52.84 -39.31
C TYR A 389 -0.65 -51.33 -38.97
N PHE A 390 -1.02 -50.47 -39.93
CA PHE A 390 -1.07 -49.01 -39.76
C PHE A 390 -2.47 -48.40 -39.92
N ALA A 391 -3.48 -49.22 -40.21
CA ALA A 391 -4.90 -48.87 -40.26
C ALA A 391 -5.45 -48.76 -38.83
#